data_AF-A0A7M3MIM4-F1
#
_entry.id   AF-A0A7M3MIM4-F1
#
_cell.length_a   1.000
_cell.length_b   1.000
_cell.length_c   1.000
_cell.angle_alpha   90.00
_cell.angle_beta   90.00
_cell.angle_gamma   90.00
#
_symmetry.space_group_name_H-M   'P 1'
#
loop_
_entity.id
_entity.type
_entity.pdbx_description
1 polymer ?
#
loop_
_entity_poly.entity_id
_entity_poly.type
_entity_poly.pdbx_seq_one_letter_code
_entity_poly.pdbx_strand_id
1 'polypeptide(L)'
;MPAVAGLRDKGASKGAAASFLTATPETGVDSVAVTWVMLDPLMAVLRPVAAVVSAIAAGLAVNATARPDPPKPTLLPMAPPVAEPSGQGQAVSRPGLKSRIVKGMRYGFVDLAGDVGPWFLIGVAVAGAMTVFLPPGFIQDHVGGRWGGYLLALALSLPIYVCATASTPLAAALAWQGLSPGAALVFLLAGPATNIASLMVTARILGKRETAAYLAALVICALLMGLAADAIYASVNMGGVWAGGDIEEGAGLFEHLTALAFLVLAYLGLRSKRSGGTCG
;
A
#
# COMPACT_ATOMS: atom_id res chain seq x y z
N MET A 1 -7.03 -10.08 -0.44
CA MET A 1 -8.47 -9.72 -0.31
C MET A 1 -9.46 -10.89 -0.02
N PRO A 2 -9.08 -12.05 0.55
CA PRO A 2 -10.08 -13.11 0.84
C PRO A 2 -11.01 -12.75 2.01
N ALA A 3 -10.52 -12.00 3.00
CA ALA A 3 -11.33 -11.57 4.15
C ALA A 3 -12.55 -10.72 3.74
N VAL A 4 -12.39 -9.83 2.75
CA VAL A 4 -13.47 -8.93 2.29
C VAL A 4 -14.50 -9.66 1.45
N ALA A 5 -14.07 -10.59 0.61
CA ALA A 5 -14.98 -11.47 -0.12
C ALA A 5 -15.87 -12.27 0.86
N GLY A 6 -15.27 -12.86 1.90
CA GLY A 6 -16.02 -13.56 2.95
C GLY A 6 -16.99 -12.67 3.72
N LEU A 7 -16.67 -11.38 3.94
CA LEU A 7 -17.56 -10.41 4.58
C LEU A 7 -18.78 -10.10 3.68
N ARG A 8 -18.55 -9.92 2.37
CA ARG A 8 -19.61 -9.74 1.36
C ARG A 8 -20.50 -10.96 1.27
N ASP A 9 -19.95 -12.17 1.36
CA ASP A 9 -20.71 -13.42 1.31
C ASP A 9 -21.65 -13.57 2.51
N LYS A 10 -21.25 -13.07 3.69
CA LYS A 10 -22.09 -12.98 4.89
C LYS A 10 -23.11 -11.84 4.88
N GLY A 11 -23.23 -11.11 3.77
CA GLY A 11 -24.24 -10.07 3.59
C GLY A 11 -23.81 -8.66 4.01
N ALA A 12 -22.51 -8.40 4.20
CA ALA A 12 -22.05 -7.03 4.48
C ALA A 12 -22.31 -6.07 3.32
N SER A 13 -22.66 -4.82 3.66
CA SER A 13 -22.88 -3.76 2.67
C SER A 13 -21.59 -3.47 1.88
N LYS A 14 -21.75 -2.94 0.67
CA LYS A 14 -20.61 -2.49 -0.16
C LYS A 14 -19.79 -1.42 0.57
N GLY A 15 -20.45 -0.54 1.32
CA GLY A 15 -19.81 0.48 2.15
C GLY A 15 -18.95 -0.11 3.26
N ALA A 16 -19.46 -1.13 3.99
CA ALA A 16 -18.68 -1.81 5.02
C ALA A 16 -17.45 -2.53 4.44
N ALA A 17 -17.59 -3.14 3.26
CA ALA A 17 -16.47 -3.74 2.55
C ALA A 17 -15.42 -2.68 2.14
N ALA A 18 -15.84 -1.52 1.64
CA ALA A 18 -14.96 -0.41 1.31
C ALA A 18 -14.20 0.12 2.54
N SER A 19 -14.88 0.40 3.65
CA SER A 19 -14.25 0.87 4.88
C SER A 19 -13.21 -0.13 5.40
N PHE A 20 -13.53 -1.43 5.37
CA PHE A 20 -12.60 -2.46 5.78
C PHE A 20 -11.37 -2.52 4.86
N LEU A 21 -11.57 -2.43 3.53
CA LEU A 21 -10.48 -2.42 2.55
C LEU A 21 -9.52 -1.25 2.74
N THR A 22 -10.04 -0.06 3.08
CA THR A 22 -9.21 1.14 3.29
C THR A 22 -8.50 1.15 4.63
N ALA A 23 -9.17 0.78 5.73
CA ALA A 23 -8.61 0.92 7.07
C ALA A 23 -7.52 -0.13 7.38
N THR A 24 -7.76 -1.39 6.97
CA THR A 24 -6.93 -2.54 7.38
C THR A 24 -5.44 -2.42 7.05
N PRO A 25 -5.00 -1.99 5.84
CA PRO A 25 -3.57 -1.89 5.53
C PRO A 25 -2.87 -0.77 6.32
N GLU A 26 -3.58 0.27 6.72
CA GLU A 26 -2.99 1.47 7.33
C GLU A 26 -2.93 1.41 8.87
N THR A 27 -3.88 0.71 9.50
CA THR A 27 -3.97 0.62 10.97
C THR A 27 -3.18 -0.55 11.57
N GLY A 28 -2.47 -1.33 10.74
CA GLY A 28 -1.65 -2.43 11.21
C GLY A 28 -0.54 -1.97 12.17
N VAL A 29 -0.34 -2.70 13.27
CA VAL A 29 0.69 -2.39 14.28
C VAL A 29 2.08 -2.29 13.65
N ASP A 30 2.38 -3.16 12.67
CA ASP A 30 3.65 -3.13 11.93
C ASP A 30 3.82 -1.83 11.13
N SER A 31 2.74 -1.33 10.51
CA SER A 31 2.76 -0.08 9.73
C SER A 31 2.97 1.14 10.64
N VAL A 32 2.32 1.14 11.81
CA VAL A 32 2.47 2.19 12.83
C VAL A 32 3.89 2.21 13.38
N ALA A 33 4.45 1.04 13.72
CA ALA A 33 5.81 0.92 14.23
C ALA A 33 6.85 1.42 13.21
N VAL A 34 6.72 1.03 11.93
CA VAL A 34 7.65 1.50 10.88
C VAL A 34 7.52 3.00 10.66
N THR A 35 6.29 3.55 10.68
CA THR A 35 6.07 5.00 10.52
C THR A 35 6.69 5.79 11.67
N TRP A 36 6.58 5.28 12.90
CA TRP A 36 7.17 5.89 14.08
C TRP A 36 8.70 5.99 13.98
N VAL A 37 9.34 4.94 13.44
CA VAL A 37 10.80 4.87 13.32
C VAL A 37 11.30 5.72 12.15
N MET A 38 10.57 5.79 11.03
CA MET A 38 11.08 6.36 9.78
C MET A 38 10.66 7.80 9.49
N LEU A 39 9.45 8.21 9.87
CA LEU A 39 8.96 9.56 9.57
C LEU A 39 9.02 10.40 10.83
N ASP A 40 8.18 10.07 11.80
CA ASP A 40 8.12 10.68 13.13
C ASP A 40 6.93 10.12 13.94
N PRO A 41 6.90 10.30 15.28
CA PRO A 41 5.80 9.85 16.13
C PRO A 41 4.44 10.51 15.85
N LEU A 42 4.42 11.77 15.39
CA LEU A 42 3.20 12.50 15.10
C LEU A 42 2.51 11.92 13.85
N MET A 43 3.27 11.66 12.78
CA MET A 43 2.80 10.99 11.57
C MET A 43 2.35 9.55 11.85
N ALA A 44 3.02 8.85 12.77
CA ALA A 44 2.63 7.50 13.18
C ALA A 44 1.23 7.43 13.80
N VAL A 45 0.76 8.53 14.41
CA VAL A 45 -0.61 8.66 14.94
C VAL A 45 -1.57 9.25 13.90
N LEU A 46 -1.14 10.27 13.16
CA LEU A 46 -1.96 10.92 12.14
C LEU A 46 -2.37 9.96 11.03
N ARG A 47 -1.48 9.04 10.62
CA ARG A 47 -1.74 8.09 9.55
C ARG A 47 -2.91 7.13 9.85
N PRO A 48 -2.95 6.39 10.99
CA PRO A 48 -4.11 5.59 11.37
C PRO A 48 -5.40 6.40 11.49
N VAL A 49 -5.34 7.60 12.08
CA VAL A 49 -6.52 8.46 12.24
C VAL A 49 -7.07 8.88 10.88
N ALA A 50 -6.22 9.40 10.00
CA ALA A 50 -6.58 9.79 8.65
C ALA A 50 -7.13 8.61 7.83
N ALA A 51 -6.56 7.42 8.00
CA ALA A 51 -7.03 6.20 7.36
C ALA A 51 -8.43 5.79 7.84
N VAL A 52 -8.71 5.85 9.15
CA VAL A 52 -10.04 5.55 9.70
C VAL A 52 -11.08 6.54 9.21
N VAL A 53 -10.76 7.85 9.22
CA VAL A 53 -11.69 8.87 8.73
C VAL A 53 -11.95 8.69 7.23
N SER A 54 -10.90 8.46 6.44
CA SER A 54 -11.02 8.21 5.00
C SER A 54 -11.80 6.92 4.70
N ALA A 55 -11.64 5.89 5.52
CA ALA A 55 -12.38 4.63 5.40
C ALA A 55 -13.88 4.81 5.69
N ILE A 56 -14.24 5.61 6.70
CA ILE A 56 -15.64 5.95 7.00
C ILE A 56 -16.23 6.75 5.84
N ALA A 57 -15.53 7.78 5.37
CA ALA A 57 -15.98 8.62 4.27
C ALA A 57 -16.14 7.82 2.96
N ALA A 58 -15.16 6.97 2.62
CA ALA A 58 -15.23 6.09 1.46
C ALA A 58 -16.37 5.07 1.58
N GLY A 59 -16.59 4.50 2.77
CA GLY A 59 -17.71 3.59 3.04
C GLY A 59 -19.06 4.26 2.87
N LEU A 60 -19.23 5.48 3.39
CA LEU A 60 -20.44 6.28 3.23
C LEU A 60 -20.67 6.68 1.77
N ALA A 61 -19.64 7.12 1.05
CA ALA A 61 -19.73 7.47 -0.37
C ALA A 61 -20.11 6.28 -1.25
N VAL A 62 -19.53 5.11 -0.95
CA VAL A 62 -19.90 3.84 -1.61
C VAL A 62 -21.34 3.47 -1.28
N ASN A 63 -21.78 3.61 -0.03
CA ASN A 63 -23.13 3.26 0.36
C ASN A 63 -24.18 4.20 -0.26
N ALA A 64 -23.85 5.49 -0.42
CA ALA A 64 -24.71 6.47 -1.09
C ALA A 64 -24.87 6.20 -2.59
N THR A 65 -23.87 5.58 -3.22
CA THR A 65 -23.88 5.22 -4.65
C THR A 65 -24.23 3.76 -4.89
N ALA A 66 -24.35 2.96 -3.83
CA ALA A 66 -24.61 1.53 -3.90
C ALA A 66 -26.02 1.28 -4.43
N ARG A 67 -26.09 0.55 -5.54
CA ARG A 67 -27.35 -0.04 -5.97
C ARG A 67 -27.75 -1.15 -4.99
N PRO A 68 -29.06 -1.31 -4.71
CA PRO A 68 -29.56 -2.44 -3.96
C PRO A 68 -29.01 -3.72 -4.60
N ASP A 69 -28.32 -4.54 -3.80
CA ASP A 69 -27.88 -5.83 -4.28
C ASP A 69 -29.15 -6.62 -4.66
N PRO A 70 -29.17 -7.34 -5.80
CA PRO A 70 -30.24 -8.29 -6.06
C PRO A 70 -30.31 -9.22 -4.85
N PRO A 71 -31.53 -9.60 -4.39
CA PRO A 71 -31.68 -10.43 -3.21
C PRO A 71 -30.79 -11.66 -3.38
N LYS A 72 -29.71 -11.72 -2.59
CA LYS A 72 -28.86 -12.90 -2.55
C LYS A 72 -29.79 -14.05 -2.18
N PRO A 73 -29.70 -15.22 -2.83
CA PRO A 73 -30.42 -16.39 -2.37
C PRO A 73 -30.05 -16.53 -0.90
N THR A 74 -31.03 -16.32 -0.02
CA THR A 74 -30.88 -16.62 1.39
C THR A 74 -30.37 -18.05 1.40
N LEU A 75 -29.10 -18.25 1.78
CA LEU A 75 -28.64 -19.58 2.14
C LEU A 75 -29.54 -19.96 3.30
N LEU A 76 -30.60 -20.70 2.99
CA LEU A 76 -31.51 -21.27 3.95
C LEU A 76 -30.65 -21.91 5.04
N PRO A 77 -31.03 -21.80 6.33
CA PRO A 77 -30.32 -22.48 7.40
C PRO A 77 -30.25 -23.96 7.03
N MET A 78 -29.06 -24.43 6.66
CA MET A 78 -28.73 -25.81 6.31
C MET A 78 -29.92 -26.63 5.80
N ALA A 79 -30.25 -26.51 4.52
CA ALA A 79 -30.84 -27.66 3.85
C ALA A 79 -29.80 -28.80 3.92
N PRO A 80 -30.17 -30.01 4.40
CA PRO A 80 -29.26 -31.15 4.32
C PRO A 80 -28.85 -31.35 2.86
N PRO A 81 -27.61 -31.79 2.58
CA PRO A 81 -27.08 -31.84 1.23
C PRO A 81 -28.02 -32.68 0.35
N VAL A 82 -28.67 -32.02 -0.61
CA VAL A 82 -29.41 -32.70 -1.67
C VAL A 82 -28.39 -33.49 -2.45
N ALA A 83 -28.58 -34.81 -2.49
CA ALA A 83 -27.73 -35.72 -3.23
C ALA A 83 -27.74 -35.36 -4.72
N GLU A 84 -26.62 -34.85 -5.23
CA GLU A 84 -26.39 -34.74 -6.66
C GLU A 84 -26.17 -36.16 -7.26
N PRO A 85 -26.71 -36.47 -8.45
CA PRO A 85 -26.50 -37.77 -9.06
C PRO A 85 -25.08 -37.88 -9.62
N SER A 86 -24.27 -38.72 -8.97
CA SER A 86 -23.19 -39.54 -9.55
C SER A 86 -22.32 -38.87 -10.62
N GLY A 87 -21.30 -38.14 -10.16
CA GLY A 87 -20.13 -37.73 -10.94
C GLY A 87 -18.88 -37.68 -10.06
N GLN A 88 -18.24 -38.84 -9.86
CA GLN A 88 -16.92 -39.05 -9.24
C GLN A 88 -16.64 -38.26 -7.95
N GLY A 89 -17.03 -38.85 -6.81
CA GLY A 89 -16.63 -38.40 -5.49
C GLY A 89 -15.11 -38.47 -5.29
N GLN A 90 -14.43 -37.34 -5.48
CA GLN A 90 -13.11 -37.15 -4.89
C GLN A 90 -13.32 -36.82 -3.41
N ALA A 91 -13.01 -37.79 -2.55
CA ALA A 91 -12.89 -37.56 -1.12
C ALA A 91 -11.88 -36.43 -0.90
N VAL A 92 -12.34 -35.25 -0.50
CA VAL A 92 -11.47 -34.14 -0.11
C VAL A 92 -10.78 -34.55 1.19
N SER A 93 -9.67 -35.29 1.05
CA SER A 93 -8.80 -35.66 2.16
C SER A 93 -8.31 -34.37 2.80
N ARG A 94 -8.82 -34.06 4.00
CA ARG A 94 -8.39 -32.88 4.77
C ARG A 94 -6.87 -33.02 4.93
N PRO A 95 -6.05 -32.13 4.35
CA PRO A 95 -4.61 -32.24 4.47
C PRO A 95 -4.27 -32.22 5.95
N GLY A 96 -3.48 -33.19 6.41
CA GLY A 96 -3.05 -33.26 7.81
C GLY A 96 -2.45 -31.93 8.28
N LEU A 97 -2.53 -31.67 9.58
CA LEU A 97 -2.07 -30.41 10.18
C LEU A 97 -0.65 -30.02 9.73
N LYS A 98 0.25 -31.00 9.61
CA LYS A 98 1.61 -30.81 9.09
C LYS A 98 1.65 -30.32 7.65
N SER A 99 0.84 -30.86 6.73
CA SER A 99 0.86 -30.41 5.33
C SER A 99 0.21 -29.05 5.13
N ARG A 100 -0.68 -28.64 6.03
CA ARG A 100 -1.22 -27.25 6.08
C ARG A 100 -0.18 -26.26 6.57
N ILE A 101 0.54 -26.58 7.64
CA ILE A 101 1.62 -25.72 8.15
C ILE A 101 2.74 -25.60 7.11
N VAL A 102 3.15 -26.71 6.49
CA VAL A 102 4.20 -26.70 5.45
C VAL A 102 3.75 -25.94 4.20
N LYS A 103 2.50 -26.11 3.73
CA LYS A 103 1.96 -25.28 2.63
C LYS A 103 1.89 -23.81 3.01
N GLY A 104 1.47 -23.49 4.23
CA GLY A 104 1.42 -22.11 4.73
C GLY A 104 2.80 -21.47 4.78
N MET A 105 3.81 -22.17 5.32
CA MET A 105 5.19 -21.70 5.35
C MET A 105 5.78 -21.53 3.95
N ARG A 106 5.60 -22.52 3.06
CA ARG A 106 6.09 -22.43 1.68
C ARG A 106 5.43 -21.27 0.91
N TYR A 107 4.13 -21.08 1.11
CA TYR A 107 3.42 -19.95 0.49
C TYR A 107 3.94 -18.60 1.00
N GLY A 108 4.11 -18.44 2.31
CA GLY A 108 4.60 -17.20 2.91
C GLY A 108 6.06 -16.88 2.54
N PHE A 109 6.95 -17.88 2.58
CA PHE A 109 8.39 -17.66 2.41
C PHE A 109 8.88 -17.78 0.96
N VAL A 110 8.20 -18.54 0.11
CA VAL A 110 8.68 -18.82 -1.25
C VAL A 110 7.79 -18.15 -2.29
N ASP A 111 6.48 -18.42 -2.26
CA ASP A 111 5.57 -17.89 -3.28
C ASP A 111 5.38 -16.38 -3.10
N LEU A 112 5.10 -15.92 -1.87
CA LEU A 112 4.87 -14.50 -1.61
C LEU A 112 6.15 -13.66 -1.75
N ALA A 113 7.28 -14.16 -1.26
CA ALA A 113 8.56 -13.49 -1.41
C ALA A 113 9.04 -13.49 -2.86
N GLY A 114 8.78 -14.56 -3.62
CA GLY A 114 9.08 -14.65 -5.05
C GLY A 114 8.23 -13.69 -5.89
N ASP A 115 6.97 -13.49 -5.53
CA ASP A 115 6.04 -12.61 -6.25
C ASP A 115 6.26 -11.12 -5.91
N VAL A 116 6.55 -10.80 -4.64
CA VAL A 116 6.69 -9.41 -4.17
C VAL A 116 8.14 -8.92 -4.25
N GLY A 117 9.11 -9.79 -4.00
CA GLY A 117 10.54 -9.45 -3.88
C GLY A 117 11.13 -8.74 -5.10
N PRO A 118 10.91 -9.21 -6.34
CA PRO A 118 11.45 -8.56 -7.53
C PRO A 118 10.90 -7.15 -7.73
N TRP A 119 9.59 -6.95 -7.50
CA TRP A 119 8.96 -5.63 -7.64
C TRP A 119 9.38 -4.68 -6.52
N PHE A 120 9.53 -5.20 -5.30
CA PHE A 120 10.08 -4.46 -4.16
C PHE A 120 11.52 -4.00 -4.43
N LEU A 121 12.39 -4.89 -4.93
CA LEU A 121 13.76 -4.56 -5.34
C LEU A 121 13.81 -3.47 -6.41
N ILE A 122 12.91 -3.53 -7.40
CA ILE A 122 12.78 -2.48 -8.42
C ILE A 122 12.35 -1.16 -7.76
N GLY A 123 11.36 -1.18 -6.85
CA GLY A 123 10.92 0.00 -6.11
C GLY A 123 12.03 0.64 -5.29
N VAL A 124 12.81 -0.16 -4.56
CA VAL A 124 13.99 0.30 -3.80
C VAL A 124 15.08 0.83 -4.72
N ALA A 125 15.33 0.17 -5.85
CA ALA A 125 16.31 0.62 -6.84
C ALA A 125 15.90 1.94 -7.49
N VAL A 126 14.61 2.11 -7.82
CA VAL A 126 14.07 3.37 -8.34
C VAL A 126 14.11 4.45 -7.28
N ALA A 127 13.76 4.15 -6.03
CA ALA A 127 13.87 5.10 -4.92
C ALA A 127 15.32 5.58 -4.71
N GLY A 128 16.27 4.64 -4.70
CA GLY A 128 17.70 4.94 -4.61
C GLY A 128 18.25 5.68 -5.84
N ALA A 129 17.73 5.39 -7.03
CA ALA A 129 18.05 6.16 -8.23
C ALA A 129 17.48 7.58 -8.13
N MET A 130 16.25 7.75 -7.66
CA MET A 130 15.64 9.06 -7.46
C MET A 130 16.42 9.88 -6.44
N THR A 131 16.91 9.30 -5.34
CA THR A 131 17.75 10.05 -4.38
C THR A 131 19.10 10.48 -4.97
N VAL A 132 19.64 9.76 -5.97
CA VAL A 132 20.90 10.13 -6.64
C VAL A 132 20.67 11.13 -7.77
N PHE A 133 19.56 11.03 -8.50
CA PHE A 133 19.26 11.86 -9.66
C PHE A 133 18.44 13.13 -9.32
N LEU A 134 17.75 13.17 -8.18
CA LEU A 134 16.96 14.32 -7.73
C LEU A 134 17.66 15.00 -6.54
N PRO A 135 18.28 16.19 -6.75
CA PRO A 135 18.93 16.91 -5.66
C PRO A 135 17.91 17.38 -4.61
N PRO A 136 18.32 17.47 -3.32
CA PRO A 136 17.47 17.99 -2.26
C PRO A 136 17.00 19.40 -2.61
N GLY A 137 15.68 19.64 -2.60
CA GLY A 137 15.08 20.92 -2.97
C GLY A 137 14.48 21.00 -4.38
N PHE A 138 14.71 20.02 -5.26
CA PHE A 138 14.10 20.03 -6.61
C PHE A 138 12.56 20.10 -6.57
N ILE A 139 11.95 19.44 -5.57
CA ILE A 139 10.51 19.49 -5.35
C ILE A 139 10.08 20.89 -4.90
N GLN A 140 10.84 21.56 -4.03
CA GLN A 140 10.50 22.90 -3.57
C GLN A 140 10.67 23.96 -4.68
N ASP A 141 11.67 23.79 -5.55
CA ASP A 141 12.00 24.74 -6.61
C ASP A 141 11.17 24.56 -7.91
N HIS A 142 10.87 23.32 -8.30
CA HIS A 142 10.18 23.02 -9.57
C HIS A 142 8.75 22.50 -9.39
N VAL A 143 8.43 21.87 -8.26
CA VAL A 143 7.12 21.27 -8.01
C VAL A 143 6.30 22.26 -7.19
N GLY A 144 5.83 23.30 -7.88
CA GLY A 144 5.22 24.52 -7.33
C GLY A 144 4.29 24.32 -6.13
N GLY A 145 4.74 24.77 -4.95
CA GLY A 145 3.94 24.96 -3.75
C GLY A 145 3.25 23.70 -3.21
N ARG A 146 2.39 23.92 -2.21
CA ARG A 146 1.70 22.84 -1.45
C ARG A 146 0.89 21.90 -2.35
N TRP A 147 0.25 22.44 -3.39
CA TRP A 147 -0.57 21.67 -4.33
C TRP A 147 0.25 20.83 -5.30
N GLY A 148 1.41 21.34 -5.74
CA GLY A 148 2.34 20.58 -6.57
C GLY A 148 2.81 19.32 -5.86
N GLY A 149 3.16 19.43 -4.57
CA GLY A 149 3.55 18.28 -3.74
C GLY A 149 2.46 17.20 -3.64
N TYR A 150 1.20 17.58 -3.49
CA TYR A 150 0.09 16.63 -3.45
C TYR A 150 -0.17 15.94 -4.79
N LEU A 151 -0.07 16.69 -5.89
CA LEU A 151 -0.21 16.13 -7.24
C LEU A 151 0.93 15.17 -7.56
N LEU A 152 2.16 15.52 -7.19
CA LEU A 152 3.32 14.64 -7.33
C LEU A 152 3.13 13.37 -6.50
N ALA A 153 2.69 13.49 -5.24
CA ALA A 153 2.39 12.36 -4.37
C ALA A 153 1.37 11.40 -5.01
N LEU A 154 0.27 11.92 -5.55
CA LEU A 154 -0.73 11.10 -6.26
C LEU A 154 -0.18 10.50 -7.56
N ALA A 155 0.62 11.25 -8.31
CA ALA A 155 1.21 10.78 -9.56
C ALA A 155 2.21 9.63 -9.32
N LEU A 156 2.99 9.70 -8.24
CA LEU A 156 3.93 8.64 -7.84
C LEU A 156 3.24 7.43 -7.22
N SER A 157 2.09 7.61 -6.55
CA SER A 157 1.35 6.51 -5.91
C SER A 157 0.63 5.60 -6.89
N LEU A 158 0.28 6.08 -8.09
CA LEU A 158 -0.40 5.31 -9.13
C LEU A 158 0.45 4.17 -9.75
N PRO A 159 1.69 4.41 -10.22
CA PRO A 159 2.50 3.39 -10.88
C PRO A 159 3.18 2.42 -9.90
N ILE A 160 3.41 2.85 -8.66
CA ILE A 160 4.18 2.11 -7.66
C ILE A 160 3.25 1.16 -6.89
N TYR A 161 3.16 -0.09 -7.35
CA TYR A 161 2.47 -1.17 -6.62
C TYR A 161 3.23 -1.50 -5.34
N VAL A 162 2.90 -0.85 -4.22
CA VAL A 162 3.62 -1.03 -2.96
C VAL A 162 2.63 -1.14 -1.80
N CYS A 163 2.91 -2.05 -0.86
CA CYS A 163 2.10 -2.23 0.34
C CYS A 163 2.33 -1.09 1.34
N ALA A 164 1.39 -0.86 2.26
CA ALA A 164 1.46 0.20 3.27
C ALA A 164 2.80 0.25 4.03
N THR A 165 3.39 -0.90 4.33
CA THR A 165 4.69 -0.99 5.01
C THR A 165 5.83 -0.49 4.12
N ALA A 166 5.83 -0.87 2.85
CA ALA A 166 6.89 -0.52 1.90
C ALA A 166 6.72 0.90 1.30
N SER A 167 5.53 1.50 1.39
CA SER A 167 5.34 2.91 1.00
C SER A 167 5.91 3.87 2.04
N THR A 168 6.09 3.42 3.29
CA THR A 168 6.68 4.20 4.38
C THR A 168 8.13 4.62 4.14
N PRO A 169 9.09 3.72 3.82
CA PRO A 169 10.46 4.12 3.51
C PRO A 169 10.55 4.98 2.25
N LEU A 170 9.66 4.74 1.27
CA LEU A 170 9.59 5.58 0.08
C LEU A 170 9.10 6.99 0.39
N ALA A 171 8.09 7.12 1.26
CA ALA A 171 7.62 8.41 1.76
C ALA A 171 8.70 9.15 2.56
N ALA A 172 9.48 8.43 3.38
CA ALA A 172 10.62 8.99 4.10
C ALA A 172 11.69 9.52 3.15
N ALA A 173 12.05 8.76 2.12
CA ALA A 173 13.01 9.19 1.10
C ALA A 173 12.53 10.43 0.33
N LEU A 174 11.23 10.53 0.03
CA LEU A 174 10.65 11.72 -0.59
C LEU A 174 10.58 12.90 0.38
N ALA A 175 10.33 12.66 1.67
CA ALA A 175 10.37 13.68 2.70
C ALA A 175 11.77 14.31 2.82
N TRP A 176 12.83 13.49 2.72
CA TRP A 176 14.22 13.96 2.64
C TRP A 176 14.51 14.82 1.40
N GLN A 177 13.77 14.63 0.30
CA GLN A 177 13.87 15.48 -0.89
C GLN A 177 13.05 16.78 -0.78
N GLY A 178 12.42 17.04 0.38
CA GLY A 178 11.65 18.25 0.65
C GLY A 178 10.14 18.10 0.43
N LEU A 179 9.60 16.88 0.36
CA LEU A 179 8.16 16.64 0.32
C LEU A 179 7.50 17.06 1.64
N SER A 180 6.37 17.77 1.57
CA SER A 180 5.65 18.22 2.76
C SER A 180 5.04 17.06 3.55
N PRO A 181 4.84 17.18 4.88
CA PRO A 181 4.21 16.14 5.69
C PRO A 181 2.83 15.74 5.19
N GLY A 182 2.02 16.70 4.77
CA GLY A 182 0.72 16.45 4.17
C GLY A 182 0.81 15.68 2.85
N ALA A 183 1.80 15.97 2.01
CA ALA A 183 2.00 15.27 0.75
C ALA A 183 2.48 13.84 0.96
N ALA A 184 3.34 13.59 1.95
CA ALA A 184 3.70 12.25 2.38
C ALA A 184 2.47 11.48 2.90
N LEU A 185 1.60 12.11 3.69
CA LEU A 185 0.36 11.48 4.16
C LEU A 185 -0.58 11.15 2.99
N VAL A 186 -0.75 12.05 2.03
CA VAL A 186 -1.53 11.79 0.79
C VAL A 186 -0.96 10.60 0.03
N PHE A 187 0.37 10.53 -0.14
CA PHE A 187 1.04 9.40 -0.78
C PHE A 187 0.78 8.08 -0.04
N LEU A 188 0.90 8.09 1.29
CA LEU A 188 0.70 6.91 2.13
C LEU A 188 -0.75 6.41 2.10
N LEU A 189 -1.73 7.31 2.09
CA LEU A 189 -3.14 6.93 1.97
C LEU A 189 -3.51 6.46 0.55
N ALA A 190 -2.95 7.10 -0.47
CA ALA A 190 -3.27 6.80 -1.86
C ALA A 190 -2.64 5.48 -2.33
N GLY A 191 -1.36 5.21 -2.00
CA GLY A 191 -0.59 4.07 -2.52
C GLY A 191 -1.31 2.71 -2.45
N PRO A 192 -1.71 2.23 -1.25
CA PRO A 192 -2.39 0.94 -1.12
C PRO A 192 -3.78 0.92 -1.80
N ALA A 193 -4.42 2.09 -1.95
CA ALA A 193 -5.76 2.22 -2.50
C ALA A 193 -5.80 2.37 -4.03
N THR A 194 -4.82 3.02 -4.65
CA THR A 194 -4.74 3.29 -6.10
C THR A 194 -4.11 2.14 -6.89
N ASN A 195 -3.70 1.10 -6.19
CA ASN A 195 -3.11 -0.09 -6.76
C ASN A 195 -4.04 -0.78 -7.78
N ILE A 196 -3.55 -1.02 -9.01
CA ILE A 196 -4.32 -1.62 -10.11
C ILE A 196 -4.94 -2.98 -9.74
N ALA A 197 -4.21 -3.87 -9.04
CA ALA A 197 -4.77 -5.17 -8.69
C ALA A 197 -5.84 -5.04 -7.59
N SER A 198 -5.60 -4.19 -6.58
CA SER A 198 -6.60 -3.89 -5.54
C SER A 198 -7.85 -3.26 -6.15
N LEU A 199 -7.69 -2.26 -7.03
CA LEU A 199 -8.80 -1.62 -7.73
C LEU A 199 -9.55 -2.59 -8.65
N MET A 200 -8.85 -3.50 -9.34
CA MET A 200 -9.49 -4.51 -10.17
C MET A 200 -10.35 -5.45 -9.33
N VAL A 201 -9.84 -5.92 -8.18
CA VAL A 201 -10.58 -6.79 -7.27
C VAL A 201 -11.76 -6.04 -6.64
N THR A 202 -11.55 -4.81 -6.16
CA THR A 202 -12.61 -3.94 -5.62
C THR A 202 -13.69 -3.65 -6.66
N ALA A 203 -13.31 -3.37 -7.91
CA ALA A 203 -14.23 -3.18 -9.02
C ALA A 203 -15.07 -4.44 -9.33
N ARG A 204 -14.50 -5.64 -9.15
CA ARG A 204 -15.24 -6.90 -9.29
C ARG A 204 -16.19 -7.16 -8.12
N ILE A 205 -15.83 -6.77 -6.89
CA ILE A 205 -16.64 -7.05 -5.69
C ILE A 205 -17.75 -6.00 -5.47
N LEU A 206 -17.43 -4.72 -5.63
CA LEU A 206 -18.34 -3.59 -5.35
C LEU A 206 -19.12 -3.15 -6.61
N GLY A 207 -18.49 -3.23 -7.78
CA GLY A 207 -18.98 -2.65 -9.02
C GLY A 207 -18.16 -1.42 -9.47
N LYS A 208 -18.17 -1.14 -10.77
CA LYS A 208 -17.35 -0.06 -11.36
C LYS A 208 -17.75 1.34 -10.88
N ARG A 209 -19.06 1.58 -10.70
CA ARG A 209 -19.59 2.88 -10.27
C ARG A 209 -19.24 3.16 -8.81
N GLU A 210 -19.43 2.15 -7.97
CA GLU A 210 -19.11 2.17 -6.54
C GLU A 210 -17.60 2.29 -6.32
N THR A 211 -16.78 1.64 -7.15
CA THR A 211 -15.32 1.78 -7.10
C THR A 211 -14.85 3.18 -7.52
N ALA A 212 -15.54 3.82 -8.47
CA ALA A 212 -15.25 5.21 -8.81
C ALA A 212 -15.61 6.16 -7.66
N ALA A 213 -16.74 5.95 -6.99
CA ALA A 213 -17.14 6.71 -5.80
C ALA A 213 -16.16 6.49 -4.63
N TYR A 214 -15.73 5.24 -4.41
CA TYR A 214 -14.69 4.87 -3.46
C TYR A 214 -13.40 5.65 -3.72
N LEU A 215 -12.90 5.61 -4.95
CA LEU A 215 -11.63 6.25 -5.33
C LEU A 215 -11.73 7.76 -5.21
N ALA A 216 -12.82 8.36 -5.67
CA ALA A 216 -13.06 9.80 -5.56
C ALA A 216 -13.11 10.26 -4.11
N ALA A 217 -13.87 9.57 -3.26
CA ALA A 217 -13.96 9.88 -1.84
C ALA A 217 -12.60 9.74 -1.14
N LEU A 218 -11.83 8.72 -1.50
CA LEU A 218 -10.50 8.50 -0.95
C LEU A 218 -9.52 9.61 -1.34
N VAL A 219 -9.47 10.00 -2.62
CA VAL A 219 -8.61 11.11 -3.08
C VAL A 219 -9.00 12.43 -2.41
N ILE A 220 -10.29 12.73 -2.32
CA ILE A 220 -10.78 13.96 -1.66
C ILE A 220 -10.41 13.94 -0.17
N CYS A 221 -10.65 12.84 0.54
CA CYS A 221 -10.30 12.74 1.96
C CYS A 221 -8.80 12.78 2.19
N ALA A 222 -8.00 12.14 1.33
CA ALA A 222 -6.56 12.19 1.41
C ALA A 222 -6.04 13.62 1.25
N LEU A 223 -6.54 14.39 0.28
CA LEU A 223 -6.17 15.80 0.09
C LEU A 223 -6.58 16.67 1.29
N LEU A 224 -7.80 16.49 1.81
CA LEU A 224 -8.27 17.21 3.00
C LEU A 224 -7.43 16.88 4.24
N MET A 225 -7.09 15.60 4.43
CA MET A 225 -6.24 15.15 5.53
C MET A 225 -4.79 15.59 5.36
N GLY A 226 -4.28 15.66 4.13
CA GLY A 226 -2.96 16.21 3.83
C GLY A 226 -2.88 17.71 4.17
N LEU A 227 -3.91 18.47 3.80
CA LEU A 227 -4.03 19.88 4.19
C LEU A 227 -4.11 20.06 5.70
N ALA A 228 -4.91 19.23 6.37
CA ALA A 228 -5.03 19.23 7.83
C ALA A 228 -3.69 18.86 8.49
N ALA A 229 -2.99 17.85 7.97
CA ALA A 229 -1.66 17.47 8.46
C ALA A 229 -0.68 18.63 8.31
N ASP A 230 -0.54 19.25 7.13
CA ASP A 230 0.34 20.41 6.97
C ASP A 230 -0.02 21.57 7.91
N ALA A 231 -1.31 21.78 8.19
CA ALA A 231 -1.76 22.79 9.16
C ALA A 231 -1.39 22.43 10.60
N ILE A 232 -1.49 21.16 10.98
CA ILE A 232 -1.09 20.65 12.30
C ILE A 232 0.43 20.77 12.47
N TYR A 233 1.22 20.39 11.45
CA TYR A 233 2.68 20.53 11.50
C TYR A 233 3.11 22.00 11.60
N ALA A 234 2.40 22.91 10.93
CA ALA A 234 2.64 24.35 11.04
C ALA A 234 2.29 24.91 12.42
N SER A 235 1.22 24.43 13.07
CA SER A 235 0.77 24.94 14.37
C SER A 235 1.59 24.42 15.56
N VAL A 236 2.17 23.23 15.44
CA VAL A 236 2.97 22.60 16.49
C VAL A 236 4.43 23.13 16.51
N ASN A 237 4.81 24.03 15.58
CA ASN A 237 6.16 24.61 15.44
C ASN A 237 7.30 23.56 15.44
N MET A 238 6.98 22.33 15.05
CA MET A 238 7.91 21.19 14.92
C MET A 238 8.56 21.16 13.54
N GLY A 239 8.93 22.33 13.00
CA GLY A 239 9.61 22.44 11.70
C GLY A 239 10.92 21.64 11.64
N GLY A 240 11.53 21.31 12.79
CA GLY A 240 12.73 20.48 12.89
C GLY A 240 12.50 18.98 13.18
N VAL A 241 11.26 18.50 13.30
CA VAL A 241 10.97 17.06 13.57
C VAL A 241 10.53 16.34 12.29
N TRP A 242 10.03 17.07 11.29
CA TRP A 242 9.74 16.47 10.00
C TRP A 242 11.02 15.94 9.39
N ALA A 243 10.99 14.73 8.84
CA ALA A 243 12.16 14.02 8.32
C ALA A 243 13.04 14.85 7.36
N GLY A 244 12.53 15.94 6.77
CA GLY A 244 13.29 16.88 5.93
C GLY A 244 13.90 18.12 6.62
N GLY A 245 13.95 18.19 7.96
CA GLY A 245 14.62 19.26 8.70
C GLY A 245 16.11 18.93 8.95
N ASP A 246 17.00 19.71 8.34
CA ASP A 246 18.45 19.84 8.58
C ASP A 246 19.12 18.66 9.33
N ILE A 247 19.18 17.48 8.72
CA ILE A 247 20.23 16.53 9.10
C ILE A 247 21.50 17.07 8.43
N GLU A 248 22.34 17.73 9.22
CA GLU A 248 23.71 18.09 8.83
C GLU A 248 24.35 16.91 8.08
N GLU A 249 24.73 17.17 6.82
CA GLU A 249 25.38 16.22 5.94
C GLU A 249 26.72 15.76 6.55
N GLY A 250 26.65 14.69 7.33
CA GLY A 250 27.75 13.75 7.47
C GLY A 250 27.70 12.78 6.30
N ALA A 251 27.93 13.25 5.07
CA ALA A 251 28.12 12.41 3.88
C ALA A 251 29.35 11.50 4.10
N GLY A 252 29.11 10.37 4.76
CA GLY A 252 30.14 9.44 5.17
C GLY A 252 30.60 8.57 4.01
N LEU A 253 31.90 8.27 3.98
CA LEU A 253 32.54 7.26 3.12
C LEU A 253 31.74 5.94 3.03
N PHE A 254 30.98 5.61 4.09
CA PHE A 254 30.15 4.44 4.22
C PHE A 254 29.00 4.36 3.21
N GLU A 255 28.38 5.50 2.87
CA GLU A 255 27.23 5.55 1.96
C GLU A 255 27.66 5.35 0.50
N HIS A 256 28.85 5.85 0.15
CA HIS A 256 29.46 5.58 -1.15
C HIS A 256 29.91 4.12 -1.28
N LEU A 257 30.40 3.52 -0.19
CA LEU A 257 30.81 2.11 -0.18
C LEU A 257 29.61 1.17 -0.34
N THR A 258 28.48 1.45 0.31
CA THR A 258 27.27 0.62 0.17
C THR A 258 26.64 0.76 -1.21
N ALA A 259 26.55 1.98 -1.75
CA ALA A 259 26.07 2.22 -3.12
C ALA A 259 26.94 1.50 -4.16
N LEU A 260 28.27 1.53 -4.01
CA LEU A 260 29.21 0.86 -4.91
C LEU A 260 29.12 -0.68 -4.77
N ALA A 261 28.94 -1.21 -3.56
CA ALA A 261 28.71 -2.62 -3.33
C ALA A 261 27.40 -3.12 -4.00
N PHE A 262 26.31 -2.35 -3.92
CA PHE A 262 25.06 -2.68 -4.60
C PHE A 262 25.19 -2.67 -6.12
N LEU A 263 25.91 -1.70 -6.69
CA LEU A 263 26.21 -1.64 -8.12
C LEU A 263 27.05 -2.84 -8.58
N VAL A 264 28.04 -3.24 -7.80
CA VAL A 264 28.89 -4.41 -8.08
C VAL A 264 28.06 -5.70 -8.02
N LEU A 265 27.20 -5.88 -7.02
CA LEU A 265 26.33 -7.05 -6.91
C LEU A 265 25.30 -7.11 -8.04
N ALA A 266 24.71 -5.97 -8.41
CA ALA A 266 23.79 -5.89 -9.55
C ALA A 266 24.51 -6.24 -10.87
N TYR A 267 25.72 -5.73 -11.07
CA TYR A 267 26.54 -6.05 -12.24
C TYR A 267 26.92 -7.54 -12.29
N LEU A 268 27.36 -8.12 -11.17
CA LEU A 268 27.69 -9.54 -11.07
C LEU A 268 26.46 -10.44 -11.25
N GLY A 269 25.31 -10.04 -10.73
CA GLY A 269 24.04 -10.75 -10.93
C GLY A 269 23.60 -10.76 -12.40
N LEU A 270 23.74 -9.63 -13.09
CA LEU A 270 23.50 -9.54 -14.53
C LEU A 270 24.48 -10.38 -15.35
N ARG A 271 25.76 -10.42 -14.93
CA ARG A 271 26.79 -11.24 -15.58
C ARG A 271 26.57 -12.74 -15.34
N SER A 272 26.14 -13.13 -14.14
CA SER A 272 25.77 -14.51 -13.81
C SER A 272 24.55 -14.98 -14.61
N LYS A 273 23.54 -14.12 -14.79
CA LYS A 273 22.38 -14.44 -15.62
C LYS A 273 22.73 -14.57 -17.10
N ARG A 274 23.74 -13.83 -17.57
CA ARG A 274 24.28 -13.95 -18.94
C ARG A 274 25.15 -15.19 -19.15
N SER A 275 25.80 -15.69 -18.09
CA SER A 275 26.65 -16.88 -18.14
C SER A 275 25.88 -18.22 -17.95
N GLY A 276 24.62 -18.19 -17.52
CA GLY A 276 23.75 -19.37 -17.39
C GLY A 276 23.01 -19.77 -18.67
N GLY A 277 23.27 -19.10 -19.80
CA GLY A 277 22.60 -19.34 -21.09
C GLY A 277 23.36 -20.23 -22.08
N THR A 278 24.51 -20.79 -21.70
CA THR A 278 25.30 -21.68 -22.58
C THR A 278 25.88 -22.85 -21.79
N CYS A 279 25.10 -23.91 -21.65
CA CYS A 279 25.62 -25.28 -21.67
C CYS A 279 24.73 -26.06 -22.64
N GLY A 280 25.32 -26.42 -23.79
CA GLY A 280 24.88 -27.59 -24.54
C GLY A 280 25.29 -28.87 -23.86
#